data_AF-A0A422PIB7-F1
#
_entry.id   AF-A0A422PIB7-F1
#
_cell.length_a   1.000
_cell.length_b   1.000
_cell.length_c   1.000
_cell.angle_alpha   90.00
_cell.angle_beta   90.00
_cell.angle_gamma   90.00
#
_symmetry.space_group_name_H-M   'P 1'
#
loop_
_entity.id
_entity.type
_entity.pdbx_description
1 polymer ?
#
loop_
_entity_poly.entity_id
_entity_poly.type
_entity_poly.pdbx_seq_one_letter_code
_entity_poly.pdbx_strand_id
1 'polypeptide(L)'
;MCYTGWAGFLLLCCTVASLFSAAPVVAGDYEPDVASNMPLLEQVIAQPFKVSVISSRYGVFNATLTLKGSPNFPEHIHGELIPTGEQRRATAEQVPLDHFKYPLPMETEAPPHGTLEAHPSLLSIDIRLEFSGSTVGTVSAWSLPAEERLLEQRLSEVEEVDATPTATASFSFVHEAKSLSPSTLSDVPAMARTATGVVALEGGGSGSFTLRFFSDHEFSLTLQLRMGETAVDRVWVYGYLAPDSALVPRPEVKQRPWYQKHSFLVFAVTFFVIRAATTYLDVQRTKKLQKAKTEAAAEEAKKVK
;
A
#
# COMPACT_ATOMS: atom_id res chain seq x y z
N MET A 1 43.94 -46.39 19.01
CA MET A 1 42.71 -46.51 18.21
C MET A 1 41.59 -45.79 18.97
N CYS A 2 41.29 -44.54 18.60
CA CYS A 2 40.31 -43.69 19.29
C CYS A 2 39.29 -43.18 18.26
N TYR A 3 38.17 -43.89 18.09
CA TYR A 3 37.09 -43.49 17.18
C TYR A 3 35.69 -43.65 17.80
N THR A 4 35.55 -43.53 19.12
CA THR A 4 34.26 -43.72 19.80
C THR A 4 33.60 -42.44 20.31
N GLY A 5 34.30 -41.29 20.30
CA GLY A 5 33.76 -40.03 20.83
C GLY A 5 32.98 -39.16 19.82
N TRP A 6 33.24 -39.30 18.52
CA TRP A 6 32.62 -38.45 17.49
C TRP A 6 31.30 -38.98 16.95
N ALA A 7 31.10 -40.31 16.99
CA ALA A 7 29.86 -40.94 16.52
C ALA A 7 28.64 -40.52 17.35
N GLY A 8 28.79 -40.39 18.68
CA GLY A 8 27.69 -39.96 19.56
C GLY A 8 27.28 -38.50 19.37
N PHE A 9 28.22 -37.60 19.07
CA PHE A 9 27.93 -36.19 18.83
C PHE A 9 27.29 -35.98 17.44
N LEU A 10 27.75 -36.72 16.43
CA LEU A 10 27.12 -36.74 15.10
C LEU A 10 25.70 -37.33 15.14
N LEU A 11 25.47 -38.39 15.92
CA LEU A 11 24.12 -38.96 16.11
C LEU A 11 23.17 -37.98 16.82
N LEU A 12 23.66 -37.25 17.83
CA LEU A 12 22.87 -36.22 18.52
C LEU A 12 22.57 -35.00 17.62
N CYS A 13 23.53 -34.58 16.79
CA CYS A 13 23.30 -33.54 15.79
C CYS A 13 22.34 -33.99 14.68
N CYS A 14 22.40 -35.26 14.26
CA CYS A 14 21.48 -35.82 13.27
C CYS A 14 20.06 -36.00 13.82
N THR A 15 19.86 -36.34 15.10
CA THR A 15 18.52 -36.41 15.71
C THR A 15 17.91 -35.04 15.95
N VAL A 16 18.72 -34.03 16.28
CA VAL A 16 18.25 -32.64 16.36
C VAL A 16 17.95 -32.11 14.95
N ALA A 17 18.80 -32.38 13.95
CA ALA A 17 18.54 -31.97 12.56
C ALA A 17 17.32 -32.69 11.95
N SER A 18 17.05 -33.95 12.31
CA SER A 18 15.86 -34.67 11.83
C SER A 18 14.56 -34.27 12.53
N LEU A 19 14.63 -33.78 13.79
CA LEU A 19 13.49 -33.12 14.46
C LEU A 19 13.15 -31.75 13.84
N PHE A 20 14.07 -31.11 13.14
CA PHE A 20 13.85 -29.85 12.41
C PHE A 20 13.60 -30.03 10.90
N SER A 21 13.75 -31.23 10.34
CA SER A 21 13.53 -31.51 8.91
C SER A 21 12.19 -32.20 8.61
N ALA A 22 11.31 -32.31 9.61
CA ALA A 22 9.92 -32.74 9.45
C ALA A 22 8.97 -31.60 9.85
N ALA A 23 9.21 -30.39 9.33
CA ALA A 23 8.06 -29.58 8.99
C ALA A 23 7.40 -30.31 7.82
N PRO A 24 6.12 -30.71 7.89
CA PRO A 24 5.41 -30.88 6.65
C PRO A 24 5.48 -29.50 6.00
N VAL A 25 6.26 -29.38 4.93
CA VAL A 25 5.85 -28.51 3.83
C VAL A 25 4.54 -29.15 3.40
N VAL A 26 3.47 -28.79 4.11
CA VAL A 26 2.15 -28.78 3.53
C VAL A 26 2.36 -27.86 2.36
N ALA A 27 2.63 -28.46 1.20
CA ALA A 27 2.29 -27.87 -0.07
C ALA A 27 0.86 -27.43 0.15
N GLY A 28 0.69 -26.13 0.40
CA GLY A 28 -0.64 -25.57 0.55
C GLY A 28 -1.37 -26.05 -0.68
N ASP A 29 -2.41 -26.83 -0.43
CA ASP A 29 -3.43 -27.07 -1.43
C ASP A 29 -3.68 -25.71 -2.06
N TYR A 30 -3.36 -25.60 -3.35
CA TYR A 30 -3.73 -24.46 -4.15
C TYR A 30 -5.25 -24.49 -4.19
N GLU A 31 -5.87 -23.93 -3.15
CA GLU A 31 -7.28 -23.63 -3.19
C GLU A 31 -7.49 -22.65 -4.35
N PRO A 32 -8.43 -22.95 -5.26
CA PRO A 32 -8.76 -22.08 -6.37
C PRO A 32 -9.66 -20.92 -5.90
N ASP A 33 -9.45 -20.37 -4.69
CA ASP A 33 -10.39 -19.46 -4.04
C ASP A 33 -9.89 -18.02 -3.86
N VAL A 34 -8.71 -17.69 -4.42
CA VAL A 34 -8.14 -16.32 -4.34
C VAL A 34 -8.99 -15.28 -5.11
N ALA A 35 -9.90 -15.72 -5.99
CA ALA A 35 -10.85 -14.83 -6.68
C ALA A 35 -12.08 -14.48 -5.82
N SER A 36 -12.37 -15.23 -4.75
CA SER A 36 -13.59 -15.09 -3.93
C SER A 36 -13.51 -13.95 -2.89
N ASN A 37 -12.30 -13.48 -2.55
CA ASN A 37 -12.07 -12.52 -1.46
C ASN A 37 -11.58 -11.13 -1.91
N MET A 38 -11.62 -10.78 -3.21
CA MET A 38 -11.27 -9.41 -3.63
C MET A 38 -12.47 -8.47 -3.46
N PRO A 39 -12.29 -7.27 -2.86
CA PRO A 39 -13.36 -6.31 -2.74
C PRO A 39 -13.81 -5.84 -4.13
N LEU A 40 -15.10 -5.54 -4.23
CA LEU A 40 -15.70 -5.04 -5.47
C LEU A 40 -15.12 -3.66 -5.81
N LEU A 41 -15.08 -3.32 -7.10
CA LEU A 41 -14.48 -2.05 -7.54
C LEU A 41 -15.21 -0.85 -6.91
N GLU A 42 -16.55 -0.90 -6.86
CA GLU A 42 -17.35 0.15 -6.24
C GLU A 42 -17.02 0.35 -4.76
N GLN A 43 -16.70 -0.71 -4.03
CA GLN A 43 -16.33 -0.64 -2.62
C GLN A 43 -14.94 -0.01 -2.44
N VAL A 44 -14.01 -0.34 -3.34
CA VAL A 44 -12.68 0.27 -3.35
C VAL A 44 -12.73 1.75 -3.71
N ILE A 45 -13.58 2.15 -4.66
CA ILE A 45 -13.69 3.54 -5.09
C ILE A 45 -14.48 4.39 -4.09
N ALA A 46 -15.53 3.84 -3.47
CA ALA A 46 -16.41 4.53 -2.53
C ALA A 46 -15.75 4.74 -1.14
N GLN A 47 -14.59 5.38 -1.13
CA GLN A 47 -13.79 5.67 0.05
C GLN A 47 -13.32 7.14 0.06
N PRO A 48 -13.02 7.71 1.24
CA PRO A 48 -12.49 9.07 1.34
C PRO A 48 -10.96 9.09 1.22
N PHE A 49 -10.43 9.35 0.03
CA PHE A 49 -8.98 9.41 -0.19
C PHE A 49 -8.40 10.78 0.16
N LYS A 50 -7.20 10.79 0.76
CA LYS A 50 -6.34 11.98 0.77
C LYS A 50 -5.55 12.01 -0.53
N VAL A 51 -5.61 13.13 -1.25
CA VAL A 51 -4.96 13.25 -2.55
C VAL A 51 -4.00 14.42 -2.59
N SER A 52 -2.87 14.21 -3.26
CA SER A 52 -1.92 15.26 -3.64
C SER A 52 -1.98 15.43 -5.15
N VAL A 53 -2.12 16.69 -5.58
CA VAL A 53 -2.28 17.07 -6.98
C VAL A 53 -1.11 17.94 -7.40
N ILE A 54 -0.50 17.60 -8.53
CA ILE A 54 0.56 18.36 -9.20
C ILE A 54 0.06 18.71 -10.59
N SER A 55 -0.23 19.98 -10.84
CA SER A 55 -0.62 20.51 -12.14
C SER A 55 0.47 21.42 -12.68
N SER A 56 0.76 21.32 -13.97
CA SER A 56 1.66 22.27 -14.63
C SER A 56 1.12 23.70 -14.60
N ARG A 57 -0.20 23.87 -14.70
CA ARG A 57 -0.87 25.18 -14.73
C ARG A 57 -1.16 25.76 -13.34
N TYR A 58 -1.56 24.91 -12.39
CA TYR A 58 -2.02 25.33 -11.07
C TYR A 58 -1.00 25.05 -9.95
N GLY A 59 0.14 24.44 -10.23
CA GLY A 59 1.11 24.09 -9.20
C GLY A 59 0.68 22.89 -8.36
N VAL A 60 1.08 22.86 -7.08
CA VAL A 60 0.92 21.71 -6.19
C VAL A 60 -0.05 22.04 -5.07
N PHE A 61 -1.02 21.16 -4.82
CA PHE A 61 -1.95 21.29 -3.71
C PHE A 61 -2.44 19.95 -3.20
N ASN A 62 -3.03 19.96 -2.00
CA ASN A 62 -3.65 18.79 -1.39
C ASN A 62 -5.16 18.93 -1.40
N ALA A 63 -5.85 17.80 -1.43
CA ALA A 63 -7.30 17.73 -1.36
C ALA A 63 -7.75 16.44 -0.66
N THR A 64 -9.01 16.40 -0.27
CA THR A 64 -9.71 15.19 0.15
C THR A 64 -10.72 14.84 -0.95
N LEU A 65 -10.62 13.62 -1.49
CA LEU A 65 -11.57 13.06 -2.44
C LEU A 65 -12.55 12.20 -1.66
N THR A 66 -13.77 12.69 -1.45
CA THR A 66 -14.81 11.97 -0.70
C THR A 66 -15.76 11.32 -1.69
N LEU A 67 -15.65 10.01 -1.90
CA LEU A 67 -16.55 9.25 -2.76
C LEU A 67 -17.44 8.32 -1.93
N LYS A 68 -18.72 8.22 -2.30
CA LYS A 68 -19.72 7.40 -1.60
C LYS A 68 -20.59 6.66 -2.62
N GLY A 69 -20.79 5.37 -2.39
CA GLY A 69 -21.73 4.56 -3.15
C GLY A 69 -23.17 4.93 -2.80
N SER A 70 -24.06 4.89 -3.78
CA SER A 70 -25.49 5.03 -3.55
C SER A 70 -26.03 3.78 -2.84
N PRO A 71 -26.84 3.94 -1.77
CA PRO A 71 -27.39 2.80 -1.02
C PRO A 71 -28.38 1.97 -1.85
N ASN A 72 -29.02 2.59 -2.84
CA ASN A 72 -30.04 1.95 -3.67
C ASN A 72 -29.50 1.49 -5.04
N PHE A 73 -28.38 2.06 -5.48
CA PHE A 73 -27.78 1.84 -6.79
C PHE A 73 -26.28 1.62 -6.64
N PRO A 74 -25.81 0.41 -6.30
CA PRO A 74 -24.39 0.13 -6.02
C PRO A 74 -23.46 0.45 -7.20
N GLU A 75 -23.98 0.48 -8.43
CA GLU A 75 -23.28 0.91 -9.64
C GLU A 75 -23.05 2.43 -9.71
N HIS A 76 -23.63 3.20 -8.80
CA HIS A 76 -23.60 4.66 -8.80
C HIS A 76 -22.84 5.20 -7.59
N ILE A 77 -21.78 5.96 -7.85
CA ILE A 77 -20.91 6.53 -6.83
C ILE A 77 -20.83 8.03 -7.07
N HIS A 78 -21.08 8.82 -6.04
CA HIS A 78 -21.03 10.28 -6.09
C HIS A 78 -20.02 10.80 -5.09
N GLY A 79 -19.51 12.00 -5.30
CA GLY A 79 -18.63 12.62 -4.35
C GLY A 79 -18.00 13.92 -4.81
N GLU A 80 -17.05 14.38 -4.02
CA GLU A 80 -16.46 15.70 -4.19
C GLU A 80 -14.95 15.70 -3.95
N LEU A 81 -14.27 16.60 -4.65
CA LEU A 81 -12.87 16.92 -4.40
C LEU A 81 -12.77 18.23 -3.63
N ILE A 82 -12.34 18.15 -2.38
CA ILE A 82 -12.30 19.29 -1.45
C ILE A 82 -10.84 19.71 -1.23
N PRO A 83 -10.43 20.93 -1.61
CA PRO A 83 -9.06 21.40 -1.39
C PRO A 83 -8.76 21.54 0.11
N THR A 84 -7.51 21.27 0.50
CA THR A 84 -7.06 21.36 1.90
C THR A 84 -5.68 22.02 1.98
N GLY A 85 -5.48 22.80 3.05
CA GLY A 85 -4.22 23.52 3.27
C GLY A 85 -3.98 24.63 2.26
N GLU A 86 -2.73 24.76 1.81
CA GLU A 86 -2.29 25.84 0.91
C GLU A 86 -1.82 25.31 -0.44
N GLN A 87 -2.06 26.10 -1.49
CA GLN A 87 -1.55 25.87 -2.83
C GLN A 87 -0.13 26.42 -2.97
N ARG A 88 0.80 25.58 -3.42
CA ARG A 88 2.19 25.96 -3.70
C ARG A 88 2.41 26.17 -5.18
N ARG A 89 2.95 27.33 -5.53
CA ARG A 89 3.34 27.65 -6.91
C ARG A 89 4.83 27.42 -7.08
N ALA A 90 5.20 26.69 -8.13
CA ALA A 90 6.57 26.44 -8.54
C ALA A 90 7.13 27.57 -9.42
N THR A 91 6.28 28.22 -10.20
CA THR A 91 6.67 29.33 -11.09
C THR A 91 5.71 30.50 -10.98
N ALA A 92 6.17 31.70 -11.36
CA ALA A 92 5.34 32.91 -11.36
C ALA A 92 4.20 32.87 -12.41
N GLU A 93 4.34 32.02 -13.42
CA GLU A 93 3.35 31.83 -14.50
C GLU A 93 2.14 30.98 -14.07
N GLN A 94 2.24 30.29 -12.93
CA GLN A 94 1.15 29.44 -12.44
C GLN A 94 0.00 30.26 -11.86
N VAL A 95 -1.22 29.85 -12.23
CA VAL A 95 -2.45 30.53 -11.85
C VAL A 95 -2.94 29.97 -10.51
N PRO A 96 -3.20 30.81 -9.49
CA PRO A 96 -3.84 30.33 -8.27
C PRO A 96 -5.26 29.89 -8.52
N LEU A 97 -5.68 28.85 -7.82
CA LEU A 97 -7.06 28.43 -7.75
C LEU A 97 -7.78 29.32 -6.74
N ASP A 98 -8.93 29.87 -7.14
CA ASP A 98 -9.71 30.79 -6.30
C ASP A 98 -10.19 30.14 -4.99
N HIS A 99 -10.39 28.82 -5.00
CA HIS A 99 -10.78 28.02 -3.83
C HIS A 99 -9.80 28.13 -2.65
N PHE A 100 -8.52 28.44 -2.89
CA PHE A 100 -7.54 28.65 -1.81
C PHE A 100 -7.56 30.05 -1.20
N LYS A 101 -8.38 30.98 -1.73
CA LYS A 101 -8.62 32.29 -1.11
C LYS A 101 -9.57 32.19 0.09
N TYR A 102 -10.26 31.06 0.24
CA TYR A 102 -11.23 30.78 1.30
C TYR A 102 -10.76 29.57 2.14
N PRO A 103 -9.68 29.69 2.93
CA PRO A 103 -9.08 28.56 3.62
C PRO A 103 -9.97 28.03 4.75
N LEU A 104 -10.06 26.70 4.86
CA LEU A 104 -10.57 26.03 6.06
C LEU A 104 -9.42 25.81 7.06
N PRO A 105 -9.57 26.11 8.36
CA PRO A 105 -8.59 25.75 9.39
C PRO A 105 -8.43 24.24 9.50
N MET A 106 -7.19 23.73 9.59
CA MET A 106 -6.89 22.29 9.69
C MET A 106 -7.43 21.61 10.98
N GLU A 107 -7.84 22.37 11.99
CA GLU A 107 -8.20 21.85 13.32
C GLU A 107 -9.70 21.81 13.62
N THR A 108 -10.56 22.29 12.72
CA THR A 108 -12.01 22.26 12.95
C THR A 108 -12.61 20.95 12.45
N GLU A 109 -13.33 20.26 13.34
CA GLU A 109 -14.17 19.10 13.01
C GLU A 109 -14.99 19.41 11.76
N ALA A 110 -14.95 18.51 10.76
CA ALA A 110 -15.56 18.76 9.47
C ALA A 110 -17.04 19.12 9.66
N PRO A 111 -17.51 20.29 9.18
CA PRO A 111 -18.92 20.63 9.25
C PRO A 111 -19.78 19.55 8.58
N PRO A 112 -21.02 19.34 9.05
CA PRO A 112 -21.88 18.31 8.51
C PRO A 112 -22.08 18.47 7.01
N HIS A 113 -22.02 17.35 6.28
CA HIS A 113 -22.25 17.26 4.84
C HIS A 113 -23.50 18.07 4.44
N GLY A 114 -23.35 18.97 3.47
CA GLY A 114 -24.46 19.78 2.93
C GLY A 114 -24.70 21.12 3.60
N THR A 115 -23.77 21.65 4.39
CA THR A 115 -23.83 23.03 4.90
C THR A 115 -22.96 23.97 4.05
N LEU A 116 -23.44 25.18 3.74
CA LEU A 116 -22.72 26.20 2.94
C LEU A 116 -21.38 26.64 3.56
N GLU A 117 -21.23 26.47 4.88
CA GLU A 117 -19.98 26.68 5.62
C GLU A 117 -18.92 25.58 5.36
N ALA A 118 -19.32 24.47 4.72
CA ALA A 118 -18.51 23.28 4.46
C ALA A 118 -17.90 23.26 3.04
N HIS A 119 -16.96 24.16 2.78
CA HIS A 119 -15.93 24.03 1.74
C HIS A 119 -16.17 24.67 0.36
N PRO A 120 -15.12 25.29 -0.22
CA PRO A 120 -15.05 25.51 -1.65
C PRO A 120 -14.66 24.18 -2.32
N SER A 121 -15.63 23.27 -2.51
CA SER A 121 -15.40 22.05 -3.31
C SER A 121 -14.91 22.44 -4.70
N LEU A 122 -13.87 21.76 -5.20
CA LEU A 122 -13.28 22.03 -6.52
C LEU A 122 -14.11 21.35 -7.62
N LEU A 123 -14.49 20.10 -7.39
CA LEU A 123 -15.18 19.25 -8.35
C LEU A 123 -16.30 18.50 -7.65
N SER A 124 -17.45 18.43 -8.31
CA SER A 124 -18.44 17.36 -8.10
C SER A 124 -18.11 16.22 -9.06
N ILE A 125 -18.16 14.98 -8.58
CA ILE A 125 -17.77 13.78 -9.32
C ILE A 125 -18.91 12.77 -9.25
N ASP A 126 -19.25 12.25 -10.41
CA ASP A 126 -20.22 11.18 -10.59
C ASP A 126 -19.56 10.02 -11.34
N ILE A 127 -19.67 8.81 -10.79
CA ILE A 127 -19.14 7.60 -11.39
C ILE A 127 -20.29 6.62 -11.54
N ARG A 128 -20.49 6.16 -12.78
CA ARG A 128 -21.49 5.17 -13.12
C ARG A 128 -20.82 3.94 -13.73
N LEU A 129 -20.92 2.83 -13.02
CA LEU A 129 -20.53 1.51 -13.51
C LEU A 129 -21.62 0.96 -14.44
N GLU A 130 -21.25 0.07 -15.35
CA GLU A 130 -22.25 -0.59 -16.22
C GLU A 130 -23.24 -1.46 -15.41
N PHE A 131 -22.75 -2.09 -14.33
CA PHE A 131 -23.48 -2.88 -13.36
C PHE A 131 -22.63 -3.03 -12.09
N SER A 132 -23.22 -3.46 -10.97
CA SER A 132 -22.48 -3.73 -9.73
C SER A 132 -21.40 -4.81 -9.94
N GLY A 133 -20.18 -4.54 -9.49
CA GLY A 133 -19.00 -5.37 -9.70
C GLY A 133 -18.33 -5.17 -11.07
N SER A 134 -18.86 -4.30 -11.95
CA SER A 134 -18.23 -4.03 -13.24
C SER A 134 -16.90 -3.31 -13.08
N THR A 135 -15.93 -3.68 -13.93
CA THR A 135 -14.65 -2.98 -14.08
C THR A 135 -14.70 -1.89 -15.17
N VAL A 136 -15.88 -1.65 -15.72
CA VAL A 136 -16.14 -0.70 -16.80
C VAL A 136 -17.17 0.32 -16.33
N GLY A 137 -16.93 1.59 -16.64
CA GLY A 137 -17.83 2.65 -16.25
C GLY A 137 -17.48 3.97 -16.92
N THR A 138 -18.23 5.00 -16.54
CA THR A 138 -18.03 6.38 -16.96
C THR A 138 -17.91 7.26 -15.72
N VAL A 139 -16.96 8.18 -15.76
CA VAL A 139 -16.82 9.26 -14.78
C VAL A 139 -17.20 10.58 -15.45
N SER A 140 -18.02 11.35 -14.75
CA SER A 140 -18.39 12.73 -15.08
C SER A 140 -17.94 13.63 -13.94
N ALA A 141 -17.35 14.76 -14.27
CA ALA A 141 -16.92 15.75 -13.30
C ALA A 141 -17.37 17.14 -13.70
N TRP A 142 -17.88 17.90 -12.73
CA TRP A 142 -18.29 19.29 -12.89
C TRP A 142 -17.38 20.16 -12.04
N SER A 143 -16.78 21.17 -12.67
CA SER A 143 -16.08 22.22 -11.94
C SER A 143 -17.06 23.06 -11.15
N LEU A 144 -16.74 23.31 -9.89
CA LEU A 144 -17.57 24.09 -8.99
C LEU A 144 -16.93 25.46 -8.75
N PRO A 145 -17.71 26.55 -8.82
CA PRO A 145 -17.20 27.89 -8.55
C PRO A 145 -16.89 28.06 -7.06
N ALA A 146 -15.89 28.89 -6.75
CA ALA A 146 -15.52 29.18 -5.36
C ALA A 146 -16.46 30.20 -4.69
N GLU A 147 -17.25 30.95 -5.45
CA GLU A 147 -18.18 31.96 -4.94
C GLU A 147 -19.52 31.32 -4.57
N GLU A 148 -19.97 31.54 -3.34
CA GLU A 148 -21.14 30.88 -2.72
C GLU A 148 -22.42 30.99 -3.56
N ARG A 149 -22.76 32.18 -4.06
CA ARG A 149 -23.97 32.38 -4.87
C ARG A 149 -23.94 31.63 -6.20
N LEU A 150 -22.77 31.56 -6.83
CA LEU A 150 -22.59 30.82 -8.09
C LEU A 150 -22.54 29.31 -7.81
N LEU A 151 -22.05 28.92 -6.64
CA LEU A 151 -21.99 27.53 -6.21
C LEU A 151 -23.39 26.96 -6.02
N GLU A 152 -24.27 27.66 -5.29
CA GLU A 152 -25.67 27.25 -5.10
C GLU A 152 -26.37 27.06 -6.45
N GLN A 153 -26.21 28.03 -7.36
CA GLN A 153 -26.77 27.93 -8.70
C GLN A 153 -26.22 26.70 -9.43
N ARG A 154 -24.90 26.51 -9.43
CA ARG A 154 -24.29 25.40 -10.17
C ARG A 154 -24.66 24.03 -9.59
N LEU A 155 -24.78 23.90 -8.27
CA LEU A 155 -25.22 22.66 -7.64
C LEU A 155 -26.66 22.32 -8.02
N SER A 156 -27.56 23.32 -8.02
CA SER A 156 -28.94 23.10 -8.47
C SER A 156 -29.02 22.64 -9.94
N GLU A 157 -28.21 23.23 -10.83
CA GLU A 157 -28.12 22.81 -12.23
C GLU A 157 -27.62 21.36 -12.39
N VAL A 158 -26.70 20.92 -11.52
CA VAL A 158 -26.17 19.55 -11.54
C VAL A 158 -27.20 18.54 -11.03
N GLU A 159 -27.98 18.91 -10.00
CA GLU A 159 -29.06 18.05 -9.47
C GLU A 159 -30.22 17.88 -10.46
N GLU A 160 -30.55 18.92 -11.23
CA GLU A 160 -31.65 18.89 -12.20
C GLU A 160 -31.33 18.17 -13.52
N VAL A 161 -30.15 17.52 -13.65
CA VAL A 161 -29.70 16.69 -14.80
C VAL A 161 -29.37 17.50 -16.08
N ASP A 162 -29.64 18.80 -16.11
CA ASP A 162 -29.40 19.65 -17.29
C ASP A 162 -27.96 20.19 -17.42
N ALA A 163 -27.11 20.03 -16.38
CA ALA A 163 -25.73 20.53 -16.43
C ALA A 163 -24.79 19.65 -17.29
N THR A 164 -24.22 20.24 -18.34
CA THR A 164 -23.14 19.61 -19.11
C THR A 164 -21.89 19.43 -18.23
N PRO A 165 -21.31 18.20 -18.15
CA PRO A 165 -20.09 17.96 -17.41
C PRO A 165 -18.90 18.75 -17.95
N THR A 166 -18.04 19.22 -17.04
CA THR A 166 -16.77 19.87 -17.40
C THR A 166 -15.79 18.86 -18.01
N ALA A 167 -15.82 17.62 -17.51
CA ALA A 167 -15.05 16.52 -18.05
C ALA A 167 -15.83 15.21 -17.98
N THR A 168 -15.69 14.37 -18.99
CA THR A 168 -16.25 13.02 -19.02
C THR A 168 -15.22 12.04 -19.56
N ALA A 169 -15.13 10.87 -18.95
CA ALA A 169 -14.24 9.81 -19.41
C ALA A 169 -14.85 8.43 -19.16
N SER A 170 -14.77 7.55 -20.15
CA SER A 170 -15.08 6.14 -19.95
C SER A 170 -13.80 5.38 -19.59
N PHE A 171 -13.90 4.49 -18.62
CA PHE A 171 -12.79 3.66 -18.17
C PHE A 171 -13.15 2.17 -18.26
N SER A 172 -12.12 1.36 -18.51
CA SER A 172 -12.19 -0.09 -18.44
C SER A 172 -10.90 -0.56 -17.80
N PHE A 173 -11.01 -1.14 -16.60
CA PHE A 173 -9.85 -1.65 -15.89
C PHE A 173 -9.44 -3.00 -16.44
N VAL A 174 -8.17 -3.08 -16.85
CA VAL A 174 -7.50 -4.34 -17.15
C VAL A 174 -6.80 -4.79 -15.87
N HIS A 175 -6.96 -6.07 -15.51
CA HIS A 175 -6.18 -6.67 -14.42
C HIS A 175 -4.71 -6.70 -14.86
N GLU A 176 -3.82 -6.05 -14.12
CA GLU A 176 -2.39 -6.27 -14.32
C GLU A 176 -2.11 -7.73 -13.95
N ALA A 177 -1.43 -8.45 -14.84
CA ALA A 177 -1.09 -9.85 -14.62
C ALA A 177 -0.49 -10.02 -13.22
N LYS A 178 -0.94 -11.05 -12.49
CA LYS A 178 -0.50 -11.41 -11.14
C LYS A 178 1.02 -11.23 -11.08
N SER A 179 1.49 -10.24 -10.32
CA SER A 179 2.92 -10.03 -10.08
C SER A 179 3.55 -11.39 -9.77
N LEU A 180 4.52 -11.82 -10.57
CA LEU A 180 5.17 -13.13 -10.43
C LEU A 180 5.95 -13.26 -9.11
N SER A 181 6.03 -12.19 -8.32
CA SER A 181 6.52 -12.20 -6.95
C SER A 181 5.45 -11.59 -6.02
N PRO A 182 4.68 -12.40 -5.26
CA PRO A 182 4.06 -11.89 -4.05
C PRO A 182 5.19 -11.32 -3.19
N SER A 183 5.15 -10.01 -2.92
CA SER A 183 6.09 -9.42 -1.98
C SER A 183 5.79 -10.03 -0.62
N THR A 184 6.69 -10.88 -0.11
CA THR A 184 6.58 -11.48 1.23
C THR A 184 6.65 -10.43 2.35
N LEU A 185 6.93 -9.16 1.99
CA LEU A 185 6.96 -8.01 2.88
C LEU A 185 5.65 -7.20 2.88
N SER A 186 4.74 -7.45 1.93
CA SER A 186 3.43 -6.79 1.87
C SER A 186 2.34 -7.80 2.15
N ASP A 187 1.57 -7.55 3.22
CA ASP A 187 0.34 -8.28 3.54
C ASP A 187 -0.86 -7.80 2.73
N VAL A 188 -0.67 -6.81 1.85
CA VAL A 188 -1.72 -6.23 1.00
C VAL A 188 -1.87 -7.07 -0.28
N PRO A 189 -3.04 -7.65 -0.56
CA PRO A 189 -3.31 -8.30 -1.83
C PRO A 189 -3.12 -7.30 -2.99
N ALA A 190 -2.31 -7.66 -3.98
CA ALA A 190 -2.12 -6.82 -5.15
C ALA A 190 -3.41 -6.74 -5.97
N MET A 191 -4.11 -5.61 -5.90
CA MET A 191 -5.25 -5.25 -6.74
C MET A 191 -4.82 -4.36 -7.92
N ALA A 192 -3.65 -4.65 -8.48
CA ALA A 192 -3.07 -3.85 -9.55
C ALA A 192 -4.02 -3.83 -10.76
N ARG A 193 -4.68 -2.69 -10.95
CA ARG A 193 -5.67 -2.46 -12.01
C ARG A 193 -5.32 -1.15 -12.67
N THR A 194 -5.26 -1.16 -14.00
CA THR A 194 -4.94 0.03 -14.78
C THR A 194 -6.03 0.25 -15.83
N ALA A 195 -6.48 1.50 -15.90
CA ALA A 195 -7.39 1.99 -16.93
C ALA A 195 -6.74 3.17 -17.65
N THR A 196 -6.80 3.15 -18.98
CA THR A 196 -6.34 4.23 -19.83
C THR A 196 -7.43 4.61 -20.80
N GLY A 197 -7.59 5.89 -21.09
CA GLY A 197 -8.62 6.31 -22.02
C GLY A 197 -8.50 7.78 -22.40
N VAL A 198 -9.55 8.26 -23.06
CA VAL A 198 -9.68 9.64 -23.50
C VAL A 198 -10.63 10.36 -22.54
N VAL A 199 -10.27 11.59 -22.20
CA VAL A 199 -11.13 12.53 -21.47
C VAL A 199 -11.71 13.50 -22.49
N ALA A 200 -13.03 13.61 -22.55
CA ALA A 200 -13.71 14.68 -23.25
C ALA A 200 -13.89 15.87 -22.29
N LEU A 201 -13.59 17.08 -22.76
CA LEU A 201 -13.74 18.31 -21.98
C LEU A 201 -14.87 19.14 -22.57
N GLU A 202 -15.49 19.93 -21.70
CA GLU A 202 -16.42 20.98 -22.12
C GLU A 202 -15.78 21.93 -23.13
N GLY A 203 -16.55 22.36 -24.14
CA GLY A 203 -16.05 23.21 -25.21
C GLY A 203 -15.25 22.48 -26.31
N GLY A 204 -15.34 21.14 -26.38
CA GLY A 204 -14.72 20.34 -27.44
C GLY A 204 -13.24 20.02 -27.23
N GLY A 205 -12.70 20.34 -26.05
CA GLY A 205 -11.36 19.92 -25.66
C GLY A 205 -11.27 18.40 -25.45
N SER A 206 -10.07 17.86 -25.50
CA SER A 206 -9.85 16.44 -25.21
C SER A 206 -8.50 16.21 -24.54
N GLY A 207 -8.38 15.08 -23.84
CA GLY A 207 -7.17 14.67 -23.18
C GLY A 207 -7.05 13.17 -23.09
N SER A 208 -5.98 12.70 -22.47
CA SER A 208 -5.83 11.31 -22.09
C SER A 208 -5.65 11.16 -20.59
N PHE A 209 -6.06 10.01 -20.07
CA PHE A 209 -5.85 9.65 -18.68
C PHE A 209 -5.22 8.27 -18.54
N THR A 210 -4.54 8.08 -17.42
CA THR A 210 -4.08 6.78 -16.93
C THR A 210 -4.37 6.72 -15.45
N LEU A 211 -5.31 5.88 -15.07
CA LEU A 211 -5.71 5.62 -13.68
C LEU A 211 -5.19 4.25 -13.28
N ARG A 212 -4.42 4.19 -12.20
CA ARG A 212 -3.82 2.96 -11.69
C ARG A 212 -4.09 2.82 -10.21
N PHE A 213 -4.71 1.73 -9.82
CA PHE A 213 -4.77 1.29 -8.43
C PHE A 213 -3.57 0.39 -8.15
N PHE A 214 -2.82 0.71 -7.09
CA PHE A 214 -1.72 -0.13 -6.59
C PHE A 214 -2.24 -1.13 -5.56
N SER A 215 -3.24 -0.69 -4.77
CA SER A 215 -3.95 -1.45 -3.75
C SER A 215 -5.40 -0.96 -3.65
N ASP A 216 -6.14 -1.51 -2.69
CA ASP A 216 -7.46 -1.05 -2.27
C ASP A 216 -7.45 0.34 -1.59
N HIS A 217 -6.29 0.86 -1.23
CA HIS A 217 -6.12 2.11 -0.48
C HIS A 217 -5.16 3.10 -1.14
N GLU A 218 -4.62 2.78 -2.31
CA GLU A 218 -3.62 3.60 -3.00
C GLU A 218 -3.83 3.62 -4.51
N PHE A 219 -3.87 4.81 -5.09
CA PHE A 219 -3.98 5.00 -6.54
C PHE A 219 -3.15 6.17 -7.06
N SER A 220 -2.89 6.15 -8.37
CA SER A 220 -2.38 7.30 -9.11
C SER A 220 -3.24 7.57 -10.34
N LEU A 221 -3.40 8.84 -10.66
CA LEU A 221 -4.06 9.32 -11.87
C LEU A 221 -3.14 10.30 -12.58
N THR A 222 -2.84 10.03 -13.84
CA THR A 222 -2.13 10.95 -14.72
C THR A 222 -3.09 11.45 -15.80
N LEU A 223 -3.14 12.77 -16.00
CA LEU A 223 -3.95 13.44 -17.00
C LEU A 223 -3.07 14.26 -17.92
N GLN A 224 -3.38 14.22 -19.22
CA GLN A 224 -2.84 15.12 -20.22
C GLN A 224 -4.01 15.80 -20.93
N LEU A 225 -4.35 17.01 -20.51
CA LEU A 225 -5.53 17.74 -20.97
C LEU A 225 -5.12 18.75 -22.04
N ARG A 226 -5.73 18.70 -23.23
CA ARG A 226 -5.51 19.71 -24.27
C ARG A 226 -6.60 20.78 -24.18
N MET A 227 -6.17 22.00 -23.89
CA MET A 227 -7.04 23.17 -23.80
C MET A 227 -6.75 24.06 -25.02
N GLY A 228 -7.50 23.86 -26.11
CA GLY A 228 -7.26 24.55 -27.39
C GLY A 228 -6.16 23.92 -28.26
N GLU A 229 -5.55 24.71 -29.15
CA GLU A 229 -4.63 24.19 -30.19
C GLU A 229 -3.22 23.83 -29.68
N THR A 230 -2.73 24.50 -28.63
CA THR A 230 -1.31 24.39 -28.22
C THR A 230 -1.08 24.17 -26.73
N ALA A 231 -2.04 24.51 -25.86
CA ALA A 231 -1.86 24.38 -24.42
C ALA A 231 -2.20 22.96 -23.94
N VAL A 232 -1.22 22.29 -23.35
CA VAL A 232 -1.40 20.98 -22.71
C VAL A 232 -1.13 21.13 -21.22
N ASP A 233 -2.14 20.88 -20.39
CA ASP A 233 -1.97 20.78 -18.94
C ASP A 233 -1.70 19.33 -18.56
N ARG A 234 -0.60 19.12 -17.83
CA ARG A 234 -0.23 17.82 -17.27
C ARG A 234 -0.57 17.84 -15.78
N VAL A 235 -1.43 16.92 -15.40
CA VAL A 235 -1.84 16.75 -14.00
C VAL A 235 -1.45 15.36 -13.53
N TRP A 236 -0.81 15.30 -12.39
CA TRP A 236 -0.53 14.06 -11.68
C TRP A 236 -1.21 14.11 -10.32
N VAL A 237 -1.97 13.08 -10.02
CA VAL A 237 -2.71 12.93 -8.77
C VAL A 237 -2.28 11.63 -8.13
N TYR A 238 -2.01 11.69 -6.84
CA TYR A 238 -1.71 10.51 -6.03
C TYR A 238 -2.66 10.50 -4.84
N GLY A 239 -3.38 9.40 -4.68
CA GLY A 239 -4.38 9.21 -3.64
C GLY A 239 -4.00 8.08 -2.71
N TYR A 240 -4.19 8.32 -1.41
CA TYR A 240 -3.94 7.34 -0.37
C TYR A 240 -5.01 7.41 0.73
N LEU A 241 -5.22 6.28 1.38
CA LEU A 241 -6.06 6.14 2.57
C LEU A 241 -5.41 5.14 3.53
N ALA A 242 -5.70 5.27 4.82
CA ALA A 242 -5.31 4.27 5.81
C ALA A 242 -6.07 2.96 5.52
N PRO A 243 -5.41 1.79 5.53
CA PRO A 243 -6.07 0.55 5.16
C PRO A 243 -7.29 0.23 6.03
N ASP A 244 -8.39 -0.15 5.39
CA ASP A 244 -9.62 -0.53 6.07
C ASP A 244 -9.73 -2.06 6.20
N SER A 245 -9.73 -2.54 7.45
CA SER A 245 -9.89 -3.96 7.77
C SER A 245 -11.28 -4.52 7.40
N ALA A 246 -12.27 -3.67 7.17
CA ALA A 246 -13.61 -4.10 6.75
C ALA A 246 -13.66 -4.51 5.26
N LEU A 247 -12.86 -3.89 4.40
CA LEU A 247 -12.81 -4.18 2.96
C LEU A 247 -11.98 -5.41 2.64
N VAL A 248 -10.82 -5.54 3.30
CA VAL A 248 -9.97 -6.71 3.17
C VAL A 248 -9.68 -7.22 4.57
N PRO A 249 -10.33 -8.33 5.02
CA PRO A 249 -10.02 -8.93 6.29
C PRO A 249 -8.60 -9.46 6.21
N ARG A 250 -7.67 -8.75 6.84
CA ARG A 250 -6.30 -9.22 6.96
C ARG A 250 -6.37 -10.46 7.84
N PRO A 251 -5.71 -11.58 7.47
CA PRO A 251 -5.44 -12.60 8.46
C PRO A 251 -4.71 -11.85 9.56
N GLU A 252 -5.35 -11.72 10.73
CA GLU A 252 -4.67 -11.21 11.92
C GLU A 252 -3.30 -11.86 11.89
N VAL A 253 -2.24 -11.06 11.98
CA VAL A 253 -0.90 -11.59 12.18
C VAL A 253 -1.05 -12.44 13.43
N LYS A 254 -1.37 -13.73 13.28
CA LYS A 254 -1.68 -14.66 14.36
C LYS A 254 -0.49 -14.46 15.24
N GLN A 255 -0.68 -13.79 16.38
CA GLN A 255 0.42 -13.30 17.18
C GLN A 255 1.35 -14.48 17.28
N ARG A 256 2.53 -14.37 16.66
CA ARG A 256 3.40 -15.54 16.46
C ARG A 256 3.41 -16.26 17.79
N PRO A 257 2.96 -17.53 17.84
CA PRO A 257 2.61 -18.16 19.09
C PRO A 257 3.75 -17.93 20.07
N TRP A 258 3.46 -17.54 21.31
CA TRP A 258 4.46 -17.01 22.25
C TRP A 258 5.77 -17.83 22.29
N TYR A 259 5.69 -19.15 22.08
CA TYR A 259 6.83 -20.06 21.95
C TYR A 259 7.81 -19.74 20.81
N GLN A 260 7.38 -19.15 19.69
CA GLN A 260 8.25 -18.68 18.60
C GLN A 260 9.09 -17.45 19.00
N LYS A 261 8.67 -16.64 19.97
CA LYS A 261 9.54 -15.58 20.52
C LYS A 261 10.66 -16.18 21.38
N HIS A 262 10.39 -17.29 22.05
CA HIS A 262 11.36 -17.96 22.92
C HIS A 262 12.25 -18.97 22.19
N SER A 263 11.88 -19.42 20.99
CA SER A 263 12.69 -20.39 20.22
C SER A 263 14.09 -19.84 19.90
N PHE A 264 14.21 -18.57 19.53
CA PHE A 264 15.51 -17.92 19.29
C PHE A 264 16.35 -17.80 20.57
N LEU A 265 15.71 -17.51 21.70
CA LEU A 265 16.38 -17.44 23.00
C LEU A 265 16.92 -18.82 23.42
N VAL A 266 16.09 -19.86 23.29
CA VAL A 266 16.48 -21.24 23.58
C VAL A 266 17.62 -21.67 22.67
N PHE A 267 17.57 -21.34 21.38
CA PHE A 267 18.64 -21.66 20.43
C PHE A 267 19.96 -20.95 20.80
N ALA A 268 19.89 -19.66 21.14
CA ALA A 268 21.06 -18.87 21.54
C ALA A 268 21.70 -19.42 22.83
N VAL A 269 20.89 -19.74 23.84
CA VAL A 269 21.36 -20.32 25.11
C VAL A 269 21.98 -21.70 24.87
N THR A 270 21.32 -22.55 24.09
CA THR A 270 21.83 -23.91 23.80
C THR A 270 23.15 -23.84 23.04
N PHE A 271 23.25 -22.97 22.03
CA PHE A 271 24.49 -22.76 21.28
C PHE A 271 25.62 -22.26 22.19
N PHE A 272 25.32 -21.31 23.10
CA PHE A 272 26.28 -20.80 24.05
C PHE A 272 26.80 -21.88 25.01
N VAL A 273 25.91 -22.72 25.56
CA VAL A 273 26.29 -23.83 26.44
C VAL A 273 27.16 -24.85 25.71
N ILE A 274 26.82 -25.20 24.47
CA ILE A 274 27.64 -26.10 23.64
C ILE A 274 29.03 -25.49 23.39
N ARG A 275 29.10 -24.19 23.03
CA ARG A 275 30.38 -23.46 22.83
C ARG A 275 31.23 -23.41 24.11
N ALA A 276 30.60 -23.21 25.26
CA ALA A 276 31.28 -23.19 26.56
C ALA A 276 31.81 -24.58 26.95
N ALA A 277 31.02 -25.63 26.71
CA ALA A 277 31.43 -27.01 26.99
C ALA A 277 32.59 -27.45 26.08
N THR A 278 32.54 -27.15 24.77
CA THR A 278 33.61 -27.50 23.83
C THR A 278 34.91 -26.77 24.16
N THR A 279 34.85 -25.46 24.44
CA THR A 279 36.04 -24.70 24.87
C THR A 279 36.60 -25.20 26.19
N TYR A 280 35.77 -25.55 27.17
CA TYR A 280 36.25 -26.13 28.44
C TYR A 280 36.97 -27.48 28.23
N LEU A 281 36.40 -28.36 27.39
CA LEU A 281 37.02 -29.64 27.06
C LEU A 281 38.34 -29.48 26.30
N ASP A 282 38.44 -28.51 25.39
CA ASP A 282 39.67 -28.22 24.65
C ASP A 282 40.76 -27.65 25.56
N VAL A 283 40.41 -26.79 26.52
CA VAL A 283 41.34 -26.30 27.55
C VAL A 283 41.84 -27.45 28.44
N GLN A 284 40.96 -28.38 28.83
CA GLN A 284 41.37 -29.55 29.61
C GLN A 284 42.31 -30.47 28.83
N ARG A 285 42.04 -30.70 27.53
CA ARG A 285 42.90 -31.51 26.66
C ARG A 285 44.27 -30.88 26.45
N THR A 286 44.33 -29.58 26.20
CA THR A 286 45.60 -28.84 26.02
C THR A 286 46.44 -28.87 27.30
N LYS A 287 45.84 -28.68 28.49
CA LYS A 287 46.54 -28.82 29.78
C LYS A 287 47.11 -30.22 29.99
N LYS A 288 46.34 -31.28 29.69
CA LYS A 288 46.83 -32.67 29.78
C LYS A 288 47.98 -32.94 28.81
N LEU A 289 47.90 -32.45 27.58
CA LEU A 289 48.96 -32.55 26.58
C LEU A 289 50.24 -31.80 27.00
N GLN A 290 50.11 -30.59 27.57
CA GLN A 290 51.25 -29.84 28.08
C GLN A 290 51.93 -30.57 29.24
N LYS A 291 51.15 -31.09 30.19
CA LYS A 291 51.68 -31.85 31.33
C LYS A 291 52.43 -33.10 30.88
N ALA A 292 51.87 -33.86 29.93
CA ALA A 292 52.54 -35.02 29.34
C ALA A 292 53.84 -34.64 28.60
N LYS A 293 53.87 -33.51 27.88
CA LYS A 293 55.10 -33.01 27.23
C LYS A 293 56.16 -32.58 28.23
N THR A 294 55.78 -31.91 29.30
CA THR A 294 56.74 -31.51 30.36
C THR A 294 57.28 -32.70 31.13
N GLU A 295 56.47 -33.73 31.36
CA GLU A 295 56.90 -34.98 31.99
C GLU A 295 57.85 -35.76 31.07
N ALA A 296 57.54 -35.88 29.78
CA ALA A 296 58.42 -36.51 28.80
C ALA A 296 59.77 -35.76 28.64
N ALA A 297 59.75 -34.43 28.60
CA ALA A 297 60.98 -33.63 28.54
C ALA A 297 61.81 -33.74 29.84
N ALA A 298 61.16 -33.87 31.00
CA ALA A 298 61.84 -34.10 32.27
C ALA A 298 62.45 -35.51 32.36
N GLU A 299 61.83 -36.52 31.73
CA GLU A 299 62.40 -37.86 31.61
C GLU A 299 63.57 -37.94 30.63
N GLU A 300 63.50 -37.25 29.48
CA GLU A 300 64.63 -37.15 28.56
C GLU A 300 65.82 -36.41 29.19
N ALA A 301 65.58 -35.31 29.92
CA ALA A 301 66.64 -34.58 30.62
C ALA A 301 67.34 -35.41 31.72
N LYS A 302 66.65 -36.42 32.29
CA LYS A 302 67.25 -37.36 33.25
C LYS A 302 68.10 -38.45 32.60
N LYS A 303 67.94 -38.71 31.30
CA LYS A 303 68.71 -39.73 30.56
C LYS A 303 70.01 -39.18 29.94
N VAL A 304 70.26 -37.88 30.03
CA VAL A 304 71.45 -37.19 29.47
C VAL A 304 72.49 -36.84 30.57
N LYS A 305 72.26 -37.26 31.82
CA LYS A 305 73.25 -37.22 32.92
C LYS A 305 73.83 -38.61 33.14
#